data_AF-A0A2I7ZAG0-F1
#
_entry.id   AF-A0A2I7ZAG0-F1
#
_cell.length_a   1.000
_cell.length_b   1.000
_cell.length_c   1.000
_cell.angle_alpha   90.00
_cell.angle_beta   90.00
_cell.angle_gamma   90.00
#
_symmetry.space_group_name_H-M   'P 1'
#
loop_
_entity.id
_entity.type
_entity.pdbx_description
1 polymer ?
#
loop_
_entity_poly.entity_id
_entity_poly.type
_entity_poly.pdbx_seq_one_letter_code
_entity_poly.pdbx_strand_id
1 'polypeptide(L)'
;AAKSISRLQSLPSGNISLLCDVLVREVRDLTGYDRVMAYKFHEDEHGEVISECRRSDLEPYLGLHYPATDIPQASRFMFMKNKVRMICDCSAQPVKVFQDKRLTQPLNLCGSTLRAPHGCHAQYMANMCSIASLVMSVTISEDDEDDAGSGQQQKARKLWGLVVCHHTSPRFVPFPLRYACEFLMQVFAIQLNKEVELAAQTREKHILRTQTLLCDMLLRDAPVGIFTRSPNVMDLVKCDGAALYYQNQFWLLGITPTEAQIRDMAGWLTDCHNGTTGLSTDSLSEAGYPGALALGDAVCGMAAIKITSKDFIFWFRSHTAKEIKWGGAKHDPVDKDDDGRKMHPRSSFKAFLEVVKRRSLPWEDVE
;
A
#
# COMPACT_ATOMS: atom_id res chain seq x y z
N ALA A 1 5.95 7.53 28.67
CA ALA A 1 6.95 7.46 27.59
C ALA A 1 7.93 6.31 27.79
N ALA A 2 8.81 6.33 28.80
CA ALA A 2 9.81 5.26 28.99
C ALA A 2 9.21 3.84 29.10
N LYS A 3 8.10 3.67 29.85
CA LYS A 3 7.37 2.39 29.93
C LYS A 3 6.84 1.95 28.56
N SER A 4 6.25 2.86 27.79
CA SER A 4 5.73 2.63 26.43
C SER A 4 6.81 2.18 25.46
N ILE A 5 7.99 2.82 25.55
CA ILE A 5 9.16 2.48 24.73
C ILE A 5 9.68 1.09 25.07
N SER A 6 9.83 0.79 26.37
CA SER A 6 10.26 -0.54 26.82
C SER A 6 9.29 -1.63 26.38
N ARG A 7 7.98 -1.38 26.42
CA ARG A 7 6.97 -2.31 25.91
C ARG A 7 7.14 -2.57 24.42
N LEU A 8 7.25 -1.53 23.59
CA LEU A 8 7.53 -1.71 22.16
C LEU A 8 8.81 -2.53 21.96
N GLN A 9 9.91 -2.19 22.64
CA GLN A 9 11.20 -2.88 22.46
C GLN A 9 11.21 -4.34 22.91
N SER A 10 10.30 -4.72 23.82
CA SER A 10 10.17 -6.10 24.29
C SER A 10 9.32 -6.99 23.38
N LEU A 11 8.74 -6.45 22.31
CA LEU A 11 7.88 -7.23 21.42
C LEU A 11 8.69 -8.23 20.60
N PRO A 12 8.15 -9.44 20.37
CA PRO A 12 8.77 -10.40 19.46
C PRO A 12 8.73 -9.86 18.03
N SER A 13 9.79 -10.16 17.28
CA SER A 13 9.84 -9.88 15.83
C SER A 13 8.92 -10.82 15.04
N GLY A 14 8.58 -10.42 13.82
CA GLY A 14 7.76 -11.17 12.86
C GLY A 14 6.27 -10.80 12.87
N ASN A 15 5.86 -9.71 13.53
CA ASN A 15 4.46 -9.31 13.59
C ASN A 15 4.26 -7.79 13.63
N ILE A 16 4.21 -7.17 12.45
CA ILE A 16 3.94 -5.73 12.27
C ILE A 16 2.56 -5.34 12.83
N SER A 17 1.55 -6.21 12.72
CA SER A 17 0.20 -5.93 13.23
C SER A 17 0.22 -5.74 14.75
N LEU A 18 0.88 -6.64 15.49
CA LEU A 18 1.06 -6.52 16.94
C LEU A 18 1.83 -5.24 17.32
N LEU A 19 2.86 -4.90 16.54
CA LEU A 19 3.66 -3.69 16.74
C LEU A 19 2.79 -2.42 16.61
N CYS A 20 1.97 -2.35 15.55
CA CYS A 20 1.02 -1.24 15.34
C CYS A 20 -0.04 -1.17 16.44
N ASP A 21 -0.58 -2.32 16.85
CA ASP A 21 -1.58 -2.42 17.91
C ASP A 21 -1.10 -1.90 19.25
N VAL A 22 0.14 -2.23 19.64
CA VAL A 22 0.75 -1.71 20.86
C VAL A 22 1.00 -0.21 20.72
N LEU A 23 1.49 0.23 19.57
CA LEU A 23 1.75 1.65 19.30
C LEU A 23 0.51 2.52 19.49
N VAL A 24 -0.62 2.17 18.86
CA VAL A 24 -1.84 2.98 18.92
C VAL A 24 -2.40 3.05 20.34
N ARG A 25 -2.29 1.96 21.12
CA ARG A 25 -2.69 1.95 22.53
C ARG A 25 -1.82 2.86 23.38
N GLU A 26 -0.49 2.74 23.25
CA GLU A 26 0.45 3.57 24.01
C GLU A 26 0.30 5.06 23.69
N VAL A 27 0.13 5.41 22.41
CA VAL A 27 -0.11 6.80 22.00
C VAL A 27 -1.44 7.31 22.56
N ARG A 28 -2.50 6.50 22.54
CA ARG A 28 -3.80 6.88 23.13
C ARG A 28 -3.68 7.12 24.63
N ASP A 29 -3.01 6.24 25.37
CA ASP A 29 -2.82 6.37 26.81
C ASP A 29 -1.97 7.61 27.17
N LEU A 30 -0.97 7.92 26.35
CA LEU A 30 -0.14 9.12 26.55
C LEU A 30 -0.89 10.42 26.25
N THR A 31 -1.70 10.43 25.20
CA THR A 31 -2.25 11.67 24.63
C THR A 31 -3.71 11.92 24.99
N GLY A 32 -4.47 10.89 25.36
CA GLY A 32 -5.89 10.93 25.72
C GLY A 32 -6.82 11.28 24.56
N TYR A 33 -6.41 11.09 23.30
CA TYR A 33 -7.30 11.24 22.15
C TYR A 33 -8.40 10.16 22.15
N ASP A 34 -9.54 10.46 21.51
CA ASP A 34 -10.66 9.51 21.49
C ASP A 34 -10.36 8.32 20.59
N ARG A 35 -9.61 8.56 19.50
CA ARG A 35 -9.20 7.57 18.51
C ARG A 35 -7.74 7.79 18.15
N VAL A 36 -6.97 6.70 18.04
CA VAL A 36 -5.61 6.68 17.52
C VAL A 36 -5.50 5.54 16.52
N MET A 37 -4.93 5.81 15.36
CA MET A 37 -4.86 4.88 14.24
C MET A 37 -3.45 4.83 13.67
N ALA A 38 -3.02 3.64 13.24
CA ALA A 38 -1.90 3.47 12.34
C ALA A 38 -2.45 3.46 10.90
N TYR A 39 -2.03 4.44 10.10
CA TYR A 39 -2.45 4.65 8.72
C TYR A 39 -1.27 4.36 7.80
N LYS A 40 -1.33 3.25 7.05
CA LYS A 40 -0.26 2.81 6.14
C LYS A 40 -0.51 3.36 4.74
N PHE A 41 0.53 3.86 4.06
CA PHE A 41 0.45 4.15 2.62
C PHE A 41 0.78 2.88 1.82
N HIS A 42 0.01 2.65 0.75
CA HIS A 42 0.26 1.62 -0.26
C HIS A 42 1.04 2.22 -1.44
N GLU A 43 1.39 1.38 -2.42
CA GLU A 43 2.25 1.75 -3.55
C GLU A 43 1.65 2.84 -4.46
N ASP A 44 0.34 2.79 -4.68
CA ASP A 44 -0.46 3.81 -5.37
C ASP A 44 -0.80 5.02 -4.46
N GLU A 45 -0.14 5.11 -3.30
CA GLU A 45 -0.23 6.19 -2.32
C GLU A 45 -1.60 6.38 -1.66
N HIS A 46 -2.58 5.50 -1.93
CA HIS A 46 -3.77 5.42 -1.08
C HIS A 46 -3.34 4.91 0.31
N GLY A 47 -4.18 5.10 1.32
CA GLY A 47 -3.84 4.56 2.63
C GLY A 47 -4.95 3.81 3.33
N GLU A 48 -4.55 3.05 4.31
CA GLU A 48 -5.37 2.08 5.01
C GLU A 48 -5.15 2.19 6.51
N VAL A 49 -6.23 2.15 7.28
CA VAL A 49 -6.16 2.03 8.74
C VAL A 49 -5.89 0.57 9.11
N ILE A 50 -4.63 0.25 9.36
CA ILE A 50 -4.18 -1.13 9.65
C ILE A 50 -4.25 -1.50 11.15
N SER A 51 -4.38 -0.50 12.02
CA SER A 51 -4.57 -0.70 13.47
C SER A 51 -5.28 0.51 14.07
N GLU A 52 -6.11 0.28 15.08
CA GLU A 52 -6.94 1.31 15.70
C GLU A 52 -7.15 1.05 17.19
N CYS A 53 -7.03 2.10 18.00
CA CYS A 53 -7.51 2.12 19.38
C CYS A 53 -8.43 3.32 19.57
N ARG A 54 -9.68 3.08 19.98
CA ARG A 54 -10.72 4.11 20.06
C ARG A 54 -11.62 3.99 21.28
N ARG A 55 -12.34 5.07 21.58
CA ARG A 55 -13.51 5.08 22.47
C ARG A 55 -14.61 4.19 21.88
N SER A 56 -15.30 3.43 22.72
CA SER A 56 -16.18 2.32 22.31
C SER A 56 -17.42 2.76 21.53
N ASP A 57 -17.91 3.97 21.77
CA ASP A 57 -19.09 4.59 21.14
C ASP A 57 -18.87 5.07 19.71
N LEU A 58 -17.61 5.23 19.27
CA LEU A 58 -17.32 5.73 17.92
C LEU A 58 -17.46 4.64 16.85
N GLU A 59 -17.68 4.99 15.59
CA GLU A 59 -17.64 4.00 14.51
C GLU A 59 -16.19 3.53 14.25
N PRO A 60 -15.91 2.24 14.02
CA PRO A 60 -14.55 1.78 13.74
C PRO A 60 -14.08 2.19 12.34
N TYR A 61 -12.81 2.62 12.22
CA TYR A 61 -12.18 2.90 10.92
C TYR A 61 -11.19 1.80 10.50
N LEU A 62 -10.94 0.81 11.35
CA LEU A 62 -10.06 -0.33 11.06
C LEU A 62 -10.44 -1.02 9.73
N GLY A 63 -9.44 -1.17 8.85
CA GLY A 63 -9.57 -1.77 7.53
C GLY A 63 -10.19 -0.85 6.46
N LEU A 64 -10.47 0.42 6.78
CA LEU A 64 -10.93 1.38 5.78
C LEU A 64 -9.75 1.93 4.97
N HIS A 65 -9.93 1.93 3.65
CA HIS A 65 -9.07 2.54 2.66
C HIS A 65 -9.54 3.95 2.32
N TYR A 66 -8.59 4.84 2.07
CA TYR A 66 -8.81 6.24 1.74
C TYR A 66 -7.99 6.61 0.51
N PRO A 67 -8.55 7.36 -0.46
CA PRO A 67 -7.85 7.75 -1.68
C PRO A 67 -6.57 8.53 -1.41
N ALA A 68 -5.59 8.40 -2.31
CA ALA A 68 -4.33 9.14 -2.25
C ALA A 68 -4.51 10.68 -2.22
N THR A 69 -5.65 11.16 -2.71
CA THR A 69 -6.01 12.59 -2.76
C THR A 69 -6.40 13.18 -1.40
N ASP A 70 -6.81 12.36 -0.42
CA ASP A 70 -7.14 12.81 0.93
C ASP A 70 -5.90 13.39 1.65
N ILE A 71 -4.70 12.88 1.32
CA ILE A 71 -3.42 13.40 1.79
C ILE A 71 -2.52 13.71 0.58
N PRO A 72 -2.63 14.91 -0.02
CA PRO A 72 -1.90 15.25 -1.24
C PRO A 72 -0.39 15.10 -1.10
N GLN A 73 0.31 14.88 -2.22
CA GLN A 73 1.77 14.71 -2.27
C GLN A 73 2.55 15.82 -1.53
N ALA A 74 2.14 17.08 -1.68
CA ALA A 74 2.74 18.21 -0.98
C ALA A 74 2.63 18.08 0.56
N SER A 75 1.52 17.53 1.06
CA SER A 75 1.34 17.26 2.49
C SER A 75 2.19 16.08 2.97
N ARG A 76 2.30 15.00 2.17
CA ARG A 76 3.20 13.88 2.46
C ARG A 76 4.65 14.36 2.58
N PHE A 77 5.11 15.20 1.65
CA PHE A 77 6.43 15.82 1.71
C PHE A 77 6.63 16.70 2.95
N MET A 78 5.59 17.45 3.37
CA MET A 78 5.66 18.21 4.62
C MET A 78 5.82 17.31 5.85
N PHE A 79 5.21 16.11 5.88
CA PHE A 79 5.36 15.15 6.98
C PHE A 79 6.77 14.52 7.06
N MET A 80 7.52 14.53 5.95
CA MET A 80 8.94 14.16 5.95
C MET A 80 9.81 15.20 6.66
N LYS A 81 9.44 16.48 6.56
CA LYS A 81 10.16 17.60 7.22
C LYS A 81 9.70 17.83 8.65
N ASN A 82 8.39 17.81 8.89
CA ASN A 82 7.77 18.08 10.18
C ASN A 82 7.03 16.84 10.65
N LYS A 83 7.68 16.11 11.57
CA LYS A 83 7.23 14.79 11.98
C LYS A 83 5.98 14.80 12.86
N VAL A 84 5.66 15.92 13.49
CA VAL A 84 4.51 16.05 14.39
C VAL A 84 3.71 17.30 14.05
N ARG A 85 2.41 17.13 13.83
CA ARG A 85 1.48 18.23 13.55
C ARG A 85 0.24 18.11 14.43
N MET A 86 -0.11 19.20 15.10
CA MET A 86 -1.31 19.28 15.94
C MET A 86 -2.26 20.34 15.39
N ILE A 87 -3.55 20.03 15.39
CA ILE A 87 -4.64 20.96 15.15
C ILE A 87 -5.54 20.85 16.39
N CYS A 88 -5.60 21.90 17.19
CA CYS A 88 -6.35 21.88 18.44
C CYS A 88 -7.86 21.90 18.22
N ASP A 89 -8.28 22.64 17.19
CA ASP A 89 -9.67 22.85 16.81
C ASP A 89 -9.70 23.24 15.33
N CYS A 90 -10.35 22.44 14.50
CA CYS A 90 -10.49 22.72 13.06
C CYS A 90 -11.50 23.84 12.77
N SER A 91 -12.36 24.19 13.72
CA SER A 91 -13.36 25.26 13.59
C SER A 91 -12.83 26.63 14.05
N ALA A 92 -11.67 26.66 14.70
CA ALA A 92 -11.06 27.91 15.18
C ALA A 92 -10.64 28.81 14.01
N GLN A 93 -10.96 30.11 14.11
CA GLN A 93 -10.58 31.08 13.09
C GLN A 93 -9.06 31.31 13.07
N PRO A 94 -8.39 31.15 11.90
CA PRO A 94 -6.96 31.43 11.79
C PRO A 94 -6.62 32.90 12.04
N VAL A 95 -5.54 33.13 12.79
CA VAL A 95 -5.01 34.48 13.03
C VAL A 95 -4.02 34.85 11.94
N LYS A 96 -4.15 36.06 11.38
CA LYS A 96 -3.25 36.56 10.33
C LYS A 96 -1.87 36.90 10.91
N VAL A 97 -0.82 36.51 10.19
CA VAL A 97 0.55 36.94 10.47
C VAL A 97 0.76 38.32 9.83
N PHE A 98 1.23 39.28 10.62
CA PHE A 98 1.64 40.59 10.12
C PHE A 98 3.10 40.52 9.66
N GLN A 99 3.34 40.77 8.38
CA GLN A 99 4.67 40.80 7.79
C GLN A 99 5.02 42.21 7.30
N ASP A 100 6.30 42.57 7.42
CA ASP A 100 6.82 43.82 6.87
C ASP A 100 6.72 43.80 5.34
N LYS A 101 6.27 44.91 4.74
CA LYS A 101 6.12 45.06 3.28
C LYS A 101 7.46 44.98 2.51
N ARG A 102 8.59 45.12 3.21
CA ARG A 102 9.93 44.98 2.65
C ARG A 102 10.29 43.53 2.29
N LEU A 103 9.58 42.54 2.84
CA LEU A 103 9.76 41.15 2.47
C LEU A 103 9.18 40.90 1.07
N THR A 104 10.01 40.39 0.17
CA THR A 104 9.63 40.11 -1.23
C THR A 104 8.70 38.92 -1.38
N GLN A 105 8.62 38.05 -0.37
CA GLN A 105 7.80 36.84 -0.38
C GLN A 105 7.17 36.59 1.00
N PRO A 106 6.02 35.90 1.05
CA PRO A 106 5.41 35.50 2.32
C PRO A 106 6.35 34.64 3.18
N LEU A 107 6.23 34.78 4.50
CA LEU A 107 6.96 33.93 5.45
C LEU A 107 6.62 32.45 5.25
N ASN A 108 7.66 31.61 5.21
CA ASN A 108 7.48 30.17 5.15
C ASN A 108 7.23 29.61 6.56
N LEU A 109 5.99 29.18 6.81
CA LEU A 109 5.56 28.59 8.09
C LEU A 109 5.63 27.06 8.10
N CYS A 110 6.32 26.42 7.14
CA CYS A 110 6.39 24.97 7.06
C CYS A 110 6.83 24.35 8.39
N GLY A 111 7.88 24.89 9.04
CA GLY A 111 8.39 24.43 10.33
C GLY A 111 7.60 24.88 11.57
N SER A 112 6.54 25.68 11.41
CA SER A 112 5.78 26.21 12.54
C SER A 112 4.82 25.16 13.10
N THR A 113 4.91 24.91 14.41
CA THR A 113 4.00 23.99 15.12
C THR A 113 2.58 24.53 15.27
N LEU A 114 2.36 25.83 15.01
CA LEU A 114 1.06 26.52 15.11
C LEU A 114 0.49 26.87 13.74
N ARG A 115 1.07 26.37 12.64
CA ARG A 115 0.59 26.65 11.29
C ARG A 115 -0.87 26.20 11.13
N ALA A 116 -1.74 27.12 10.75
CA ALA A 116 -3.15 26.85 10.51
C ALA A 116 -3.35 25.77 9.42
N PRO A 117 -4.39 24.92 9.54
CA PRO A 117 -4.76 24.00 8.48
C PRO A 117 -5.31 24.74 7.26
N HIS A 118 -5.13 24.14 6.08
CA HIS A 118 -5.80 24.59 4.88
C HIS A 118 -7.32 24.39 5.03
N GLY A 119 -8.14 25.32 4.52
CA GLY A 119 -9.60 25.30 4.68
C GLY A 119 -10.27 24.01 4.23
N CYS A 120 -9.82 23.43 3.11
CA CYS A 120 -10.29 22.10 2.65
C CYS A 120 -10.08 21.01 3.71
N HIS A 121 -8.93 20.97 4.37
CA HIS A 121 -8.67 19.97 5.42
C HIS A 121 -9.42 20.27 6.72
N ALA A 122 -9.61 21.55 7.06
CA ALA A 122 -10.45 21.93 8.20
C ALA A 122 -11.91 21.46 8.00
N GLN A 123 -12.45 21.64 6.79
CA GLN A 123 -13.77 21.14 6.43
C GLN A 123 -13.81 19.60 6.36
N TYR A 124 -12.76 18.93 5.88
CA TYR A 124 -12.63 17.47 5.91
C TYR A 124 -12.74 16.94 7.34
N MET A 125 -12.00 17.55 8.28
CA MET A 125 -12.04 17.21 9.71
C MET A 125 -13.44 17.41 10.29
N ALA A 126 -14.10 18.52 9.97
CA ALA A 126 -15.47 18.78 10.40
C ALA A 126 -16.46 17.71 9.88
N ASN A 127 -16.36 17.35 8.59
CA ASN A 127 -17.19 16.31 7.96
C ASN A 127 -16.97 14.92 8.59
N MET A 128 -15.75 14.65 9.09
CA MET A 128 -15.39 13.39 9.76
C MET A 128 -15.64 13.41 11.28
N CYS A 129 -16.18 14.52 11.82
CA CYS A 129 -16.36 14.77 13.24
C CYS A 129 -15.06 14.68 14.08
N SER A 130 -13.92 15.02 13.50
CA SER A 130 -12.61 15.05 14.16
C SER A 130 -12.18 16.50 14.46
N ILE A 131 -12.75 17.09 15.51
CA ILE A 131 -12.52 18.50 15.87
C ILE A 131 -11.03 18.80 16.15
N ALA A 132 -10.34 17.92 16.87
CA ALA A 132 -8.91 18.03 17.11
C ALA A 132 -8.16 16.85 16.49
N SER A 133 -6.92 17.11 16.05
CA SER A 133 -6.05 16.08 15.48
C SER A 133 -4.59 16.23 15.91
N LEU A 134 -3.94 15.10 16.16
CA LEU A 134 -2.48 14.99 16.30
C LEU A 134 -2.00 13.92 15.32
N VAL A 135 -1.13 14.32 14.39
CA VAL A 135 -0.57 13.44 13.37
C VAL A 135 0.93 13.35 13.57
N MET A 136 1.45 12.13 13.52
CA MET A 136 2.88 11.84 13.60
C MET A 136 3.32 10.99 12.41
N SER A 137 4.43 11.34 11.78
CA SER A 137 4.94 10.60 10.62
C SER A 137 5.78 9.40 11.01
N VAL A 138 5.61 8.32 10.27
CA VAL A 138 6.43 7.11 10.35
C VAL A 138 7.26 7.02 9.09
N THR A 139 8.58 7.11 9.24
CA THR A 139 9.51 7.01 8.11
C THR A 139 10.37 5.78 8.23
N ILE A 140 10.53 5.04 7.14
CA ILE A 140 11.47 3.92 7.03
C ILE A 140 12.65 4.33 6.14
N SER A 141 13.75 3.60 6.29
CA SER A 141 14.87 3.69 5.35
C SER A 141 14.54 2.85 4.12
N GLU A 142 14.77 3.41 2.95
CA GLU A 142 14.88 2.64 1.71
C GLU A 142 16.36 2.37 1.45
N ASP A 143 16.65 1.14 1.07
CA ASP A 143 17.91 0.77 0.45
C ASP A 143 17.68 0.93 -1.06
N ASP A 144 18.22 1.99 -1.66
CA ASP A 144 18.20 2.15 -3.11
C ASP A 144 19.12 1.06 -3.71
N GLU A 145 18.54 0.06 -4.38
CA GLU A 145 19.31 -0.97 -5.10
C GLU A 145 20.04 -0.42 -6.35
N ASP A 146 19.71 0.81 -6.78
CA ASP A 146 20.19 1.40 -8.04
C ASP A 146 21.41 2.33 -7.93
N ASP A 147 21.98 2.58 -6.74
CA ASP A 147 23.10 3.52 -6.59
C ASP A 147 24.30 2.93 -5.83
N ALA A 148 24.84 1.82 -6.35
CA ALA A 148 26.11 1.24 -5.91
C ALA A 148 27.35 2.11 -6.30
N GLY A 149 27.17 3.40 -6.58
CA GLY A 149 28.15 4.22 -7.30
C GLY A 149 28.76 5.41 -6.54
N SER A 150 28.18 5.90 -5.43
CA SER A 150 28.75 7.09 -4.79
C SER A 150 28.79 7.06 -3.26
N GLY A 151 29.95 7.43 -2.71
CA GLY A 151 30.25 7.33 -1.28
C GLY A 151 29.34 8.16 -0.38
N GLN A 152 29.11 7.64 0.83
CA GLN A 152 28.38 8.29 1.94
C GLN A 152 27.01 8.87 1.54
N GLN A 153 26.17 8.09 0.87
CA GLN A 153 24.79 8.46 0.64
C GLN A 153 23.93 8.20 1.88
N GLN A 154 23.24 9.25 2.33
CA GLN A 154 22.16 9.13 3.32
C GLN A 154 21.10 8.21 2.71
N LYS A 155 20.88 7.01 3.29
CA LYS A 155 19.77 6.12 2.91
C LYS A 155 18.50 6.96 2.69
N ALA A 156 17.90 6.86 1.51
CA ALA A 156 16.67 7.56 1.21
C ALA A 156 15.62 7.22 2.27
N ARG A 157 14.84 8.21 2.72
CA ARG A 157 13.78 7.98 3.70
C ARG A 157 12.44 8.04 2.98
N LYS A 158 11.60 7.04 3.23
CA LYS A 158 10.22 6.98 2.74
C LYS A 158 9.23 7.20 3.85
N LEU A 159 8.14 7.89 3.54
CA LEU A 159 6.96 7.97 4.40
C LEU A 159 6.19 6.65 4.32
N TRP A 160 6.39 5.76 5.29
CA TRP A 160 5.67 4.49 5.35
C TRP A 160 4.20 4.67 5.72
N GLY A 161 3.94 5.62 6.62
CA GLY A 161 2.61 5.82 7.16
C GLY A 161 2.55 6.97 8.16
N LEU A 162 1.39 7.09 8.81
CA LEU A 162 1.11 8.08 9.83
C LEU A 162 0.50 7.40 11.06
N VAL A 163 0.76 7.94 12.23
CA VAL A 163 -0.08 7.74 13.41
C VAL A 163 -1.00 8.93 13.55
N VAL A 164 -2.30 8.71 13.40
CA VAL A 164 -3.33 9.76 13.36
C VAL A 164 -4.21 9.65 14.58
N CYS A 165 -4.29 10.73 15.35
CA CYS A 165 -5.13 10.82 16.55
C CYS A 165 -6.29 11.77 16.28
N HIS A 166 -7.52 11.37 16.56
CA HIS A 166 -8.74 12.19 16.44
C HIS A 166 -9.43 12.38 17.78
N HIS A 167 -9.92 13.59 18.03
CA HIS A 167 -10.74 13.92 19.18
C HIS A 167 -12.04 14.58 18.73
N THR A 168 -13.11 14.26 19.43
CA THR A 168 -14.46 14.77 19.16
C THR A 168 -14.69 16.19 19.68
N SER A 169 -13.80 16.69 20.54
CA SER A 169 -13.80 18.07 21.05
C SER A 169 -12.42 18.73 20.83
N PRO A 170 -12.29 20.05 21.03
CA PRO A 170 -10.99 20.69 21.02
C PRO A 170 -10.02 20.03 22.00
N ARG A 171 -8.76 19.85 21.59
CA ARG A 171 -7.74 19.20 22.41
C ARG A 171 -6.37 19.81 22.17
N PHE A 172 -5.71 20.16 23.27
CA PHE A 172 -4.33 20.64 23.25
C PHE A 172 -3.40 19.64 23.93
N VAL A 173 -2.32 19.24 23.24
CA VAL A 173 -1.25 18.41 23.80
C VAL A 173 0.01 19.27 24.01
N PRO A 174 0.50 19.40 25.27
CA PRO A 174 1.71 20.15 25.57
C PRO A 174 2.91 19.66 24.77
N PHE A 175 3.80 20.59 24.41
CA PHE A 175 4.99 20.27 23.61
C PHE A 175 5.85 19.14 24.20
N PRO A 176 6.14 19.07 25.52
CA PRO A 176 6.93 17.96 26.08
C PRO A 176 6.32 16.58 25.82
N LEU A 177 4.98 16.48 25.85
CA LEU A 177 4.27 15.23 25.58
C LEU A 177 4.27 14.89 24.08
N ARG A 178 4.15 15.90 23.21
CA ARG A 178 4.33 15.72 21.75
C ARG A 178 5.72 15.23 21.41
N TYR A 179 6.75 15.79 22.04
CA TYR A 179 8.14 15.38 21.87
C TYR A 179 8.38 13.95 22.37
N ALA A 180 7.76 13.56 23.49
CA ALA A 180 7.82 12.19 23.98
C ALA A 180 7.14 11.19 23.02
N CYS A 181 6.04 11.57 22.37
CA CYS A 181 5.40 10.76 21.35
C CYS A 181 6.25 10.68 20.07
N GLU A 182 6.91 11.78 19.68
CA GLU A 182 7.88 11.76 18.57
C GLU A 182 9.01 10.76 18.82
N PHE A 183 9.56 10.73 20.04
CA PHE A 183 10.59 9.76 20.40
C PHE A 183 10.05 8.31 20.36
N LEU A 184 8.80 8.09 20.79
CA LEU A 184 8.12 6.80 20.64
C LEU A 184 8.02 6.39 19.15
N MET A 185 7.69 7.32 18.26
CA MET A 185 7.64 7.07 16.81
C MET A 185 9.01 6.69 16.24
N GLN A 186 10.10 7.28 16.75
CA GLN A 186 11.46 6.91 16.32
C GLN A 186 11.79 5.47 16.70
N VAL A 187 11.44 5.04 17.91
CA VAL A 187 11.62 3.64 18.35
C VAL A 187 10.77 2.69 17.51
N PHE A 188 9.51 3.05 17.25
CA PHE A 188 8.63 2.28 16.38
C PHE A 188 9.20 2.15 14.97
N ALA A 189 9.70 3.24 14.38
CA ALA A 189 10.31 3.24 13.06
C ALA A 189 11.54 2.31 12.98
N ILE A 190 12.37 2.25 14.02
CA ILE A 190 13.52 1.32 14.07
C ILE A 190 13.04 -0.14 14.04
N GLN A 191 12.04 -0.48 14.83
CA GLN A 191 11.51 -1.84 14.84
C GLN A 191 10.81 -2.20 13.53
N LEU A 192 10.05 -1.25 12.97
CA LEU A 192 9.41 -1.44 11.69
C LEU A 192 10.44 -1.67 10.57
N ASN A 193 11.55 -0.92 10.54
CA ASN A 193 12.64 -1.17 9.59
C ASN A 193 13.19 -2.59 9.73
N LYS A 194 13.42 -3.05 10.97
CA LYS A 194 13.88 -4.43 11.22
C LYS A 194 12.89 -5.47 10.66
N GLU A 195 11.59 -5.26 10.83
CA GLU A 195 10.56 -6.15 10.28
C GLU A 195 10.55 -6.14 8.75
N VAL A 196 10.72 -4.97 8.13
CA VAL A 196 10.83 -4.83 6.66
C VAL A 196 12.09 -5.52 6.13
N GLU A 197 13.25 -5.34 6.77
CA GLU A 197 14.49 -6.04 6.41
C GLU A 197 14.37 -7.56 6.55
N LEU A 198 13.72 -8.05 7.61
CA LEU A 198 13.48 -9.48 7.79
C LEU A 198 12.57 -10.06 6.70
N ALA A 199 11.55 -9.30 6.28
CA ALA A 199 10.70 -9.68 5.16
C ALA A 199 11.49 -9.74 3.84
N ALA A 200 12.36 -8.76 3.59
CA ALA A 200 13.25 -8.73 2.43
C ALA A 200 14.22 -9.93 2.41
N GLN A 201 14.88 -10.24 3.54
CA GLN A 201 15.74 -11.41 3.66
C GLN A 201 14.99 -12.73 3.42
N THR A 202 13.74 -12.81 3.89
CA THR A 202 12.89 -13.99 3.66
C THR A 202 12.56 -14.13 2.17
N ARG A 203 12.28 -13.02 1.49
CA ARG A 203 12.06 -12.96 0.03
C ARG A 203 13.32 -13.38 -0.74
N GLU A 204 14.50 -12.87 -0.39
CA GLU A 204 15.77 -13.23 -1.02
C GLU A 204 16.06 -14.74 -0.88
N LYS A 205 15.86 -15.29 0.32
CA LYS A 205 15.99 -16.73 0.56
C LYS A 205 14.99 -17.55 -0.27
N HIS A 206 13.78 -17.02 -0.49
CA HIS A 206 12.79 -17.65 -1.36
C HIS A 206 13.24 -17.63 -2.83
N ILE A 207 13.78 -16.50 -3.31
CA ILE A 207 14.35 -16.37 -4.67
C ILE A 207 15.46 -17.40 -4.88
N LEU A 208 16.44 -17.49 -3.97
CA LEU A 208 17.56 -18.43 -4.08
C LEU A 208 17.10 -19.89 -4.13
N ARG A 209 16.08 -20.24 -3.32
CA ARG A 209 15.46 -21.57 -3.35
C ARG A 209 14.81 -21.86 -4.70
N THR A 210 14.07 -20.89 -5.23
CA THR A 210 13.37 -20.99 -6.52
C THR A 210 14.37 -21.10 -7.67
N GLN A 211 15.45 -20.34 -7.67
CA GLN A 211 16.54 -20.45 -8.65
C GLN A 211 17.24 -21.81 -8.60
N THR A 212 17.54 -22.30 -7.40
CA THR A 212 18.14 -23.64 -7.22
C THR A 212 17.23 -24.72 -7.78
N LEU A 213 15.93 -24.62 -7.51
CA LEU A 213 14.90 -25.51 -8.02
C LEU A 213 14.82 -25.46 -9.55
N LEU A 214 14.79 -24.25 -10.12
CA LEU A 214 14.77 -24.05 -11.57
C LEU A 214 15.99 -24.65 -12.26
N CYS A 215 17.20 -24.48 -11.70
CA CYS A 215 18.42 -25.09 -12.22
C CYS A 215 18.35 -26.62 -12.24
N ASP A 216 17.87 -27.27 -11.16
CA ASP A 216 17.65 -28.73 -11.13
C ASP A 216 16.64 -29.17 -12.20
N MET A 217 15.56 -28.38 -12.38
CA MET A 217 14.53 -28.67 -13.36
C MET A 217 15.02 -28.53 -14.81
N LEU A 218 15.88 -27.54 -15.09
CA LEU A 218 16.44 -27.31 -16.42
C LEU A 218 17.47 -28.36 -16.83
N LEU A 219 18.10 -29.06 -15.88
CA LEU A 219 18.98 -30.20 -16.16
C LEU A 219 18.21 -31.45 -16.63
N ARG A 220 16.88 -31.42 -16.61
CA ARG A 220 16.00 -32.46 -17.15
C ARG A 220 15.80 -32.24 -18.66
N ASP A 221 15.04 -33.12 -19.31
CA ASP A 221 14.64 -32.97 -20.72
C ASP A 221 13.64 -31.80 -20.92
N ALA A 222 14.08 -30.57 -20.66
CA ALA A 222 13.29 -29.35 -20.75
C ALA A 222 12.87 -29.04 -22.20
N PRO A 223 11.69 -28.42 -22.43
CA PRO A 223 10.74 -27.92 -21.43
C PRO A 223 9.76 -28.99 -20.88
N VAL A 224 9.66 -30.16 -21.51
CA VAL A 224 8.67 -31.20 -21.14
C VAL A 224 8.98 -31.82 -19.77
N GLY A 225 10.26 -31.98 -19.42
CA GLY A 225 10.71 -32.51 -18.13
C GLY A 225 10.34 -31.64 -16.92
N ILE A 226 10.08 -30.34 -17.14
CA ILE A 226 9.66 -29.36 -16.13
C ILE A 226 8.17 -29.56 -15.77
N PHE A 227 7.36 -30.05 -16.71
CA PHE A 227 5.92 -30.29 -16.51
C PHE A 227 5.60 -31.71 -16.06
N THR A 228 6.40 -32.70 -16.46
CA THR A 228 6.10 -34.12 -16.27
C THR A 228 6.64 -34.72 -14.97
N ARG A 229 7.67 -34.11 -14.36
CA ARG A 229 8.33 -34.61 -13.15
C ARG A 229 8.07 -33.68 -11.98
N SER A 230 8.07 -34.22 -10.76
CA SER A 230 7.97 -33.44 -9.51
C SER A 230 9.36 -33.23 -8.91
N PRO A 231 9.67 -32.04 -8.35
CA PRO A 231 8.88 -30.80 -8.40
C PRO A 231 8.71 -30.26 -9.83
N ASN A 232 7.57 -29.63 -10.10
CA ASN A 232 7.12 -29.14 -11.40
C ASN A 232 6.99 -27.60 -11.43
N VAL A 233 6.56 -27.05 -12.57
CA VAL A 233 6.47 -25.59 -12.81
C VAL A 233 5.54 -24.84 -11.83
N MET A 234 4.55 -25.52 -11.23
CA MET A 234 3.65 -24.95 -10.22
C MET A 234 4.32 -24.82 -8.84
N ASP A 235 5.46 -25.49 -8.62
CA ASP A 235 6.24 -25.36 -7.39
C ASP A 235 7.16 -24.11 -7.41
N LEU A 236 7.34 -23.48 -8.59
CA LEU A 236 8.14 -22.27 -8.76
C LEU A 236 7.37 -21.00 -8.37
N VAL A 237 6.08 -20.96 -8.73
CA VAL A 237 5.21 -19.78 -8.59
C VAL A 237 3.88 -20.23 -7.99
N LYS A 238 3.35 -19.49 -7.02
CA LYS A 238 2.04 -19.80 -6.45
C LYS A 238 0.98 -19.60 -7.51
N CYS A 239 0.38 -20.68 -7.98
CA CYS A 239 -0.63 -20.66 -9.03
C CYS A 239 -1.64 -21.80 -8.83
N ASP A 240 -2.79 -21.67 -9.47
CA ASP A 240 -3.83 -22.71 -9.44
C ASP A 240 -3.69 -23.69 -10.60
N GLY A 241 -3.01 -23.29 -11.66
CA GLY A 241 -2.65 -24.16 -12.78
C GLY A 241 -1.55 -23.59 -13.65
N ALA A 242 -1.02 -24.44 -14.52
CA ALA A 242 0.01 -24.09 -15.48
C ALA A 242 -0.17 -24.87 -16.78
N ALA A 243 0.25 -24.28 -17.90
CA ALA A 243 0.21 -24.93 -19.21
C ALA A 243 1.50 -24.71 -20.00
N LEU A 244 1.98 -25.76 -20.66
CA LEU A 244 3.02 -25.69 -21.69
C LEU A 244 2.36 -25.85 -23.05
N TYR A 245 2.56 -24.89 -23.93
CA TYR A 245 2.29 -25.03 -25.35
C TYR A 245 3.62 -25.10 -26.08
N TYR A 246 4.00 -26.30 -26.53
CA TYR A 246 5.30 -26.53 -27.14
C TYR A 246 5.18 -27.49 -28.32
N GLN A 247 5.75 -27.12 -29.48
CA GLN A 247 5.70 -27.94 -30.70
C GLN A 247 4.27 -28.39 -31.08
N ASN A 248 3.29 -27.49 -30.91
CA ASN A 248 1.87 -27.74 -31.19
C ASN A 248 1.21 -28.84 -30.31
N GLN A 249 1.84 -29.17 -29.17
CA GLN A 249 1.33 -30.07 -28.14
C GLN A 249 1.07 -29.29 -26.84
N PHE A 250 0.22 -29.84 -25.98
CA PHE A 250 -0.17 -29.22 -24.71
C PHE A 250 0.17 -30.12 -23.52
N TRP A 251 0.69 -29.53 -22.46
CA TRP A 251 0.81 -30.16 -21.14
C TRP A 251 0.14 -29.27 -20.13
N LEU A 252 -0.90 -29.78 -19.46
CA LEU A 252 -1.77 -29.01 -18.56
C LEU A 252 -1.63 -29.55 -17.14
N LEU A 253 -1.51 -28.65 -16.17
CA LEU A 253 -1.41 -28.95 -14.74
C LEU A 253 -2.38 -28.06 -13.96
N GLY A 254 -3.12 -28.65 -13.02
CA GLY A 254 -4.05 -27.90 -12.17
C GLY A 254 -5.27 -27.32 -12.92
N ILE A 255 -5.68 -26.11 -12.55
CA ILE A 255 -6.81 -25.39 -13.15
C ILE A 255 -6.32 -24.62 -14.38
N THR A 256 -6.65 -25.11 -15.57
CA THR A 256 -6.25 -24.48 -16.84
C THR A 256 -7.44 -24.22 -17.75
N PRO A 257 -7.34 -23.25 -18.68
CA PRO A 257 -8.24 -23.18 -19.81
C PRO A 257 -8.13 -24.43 -20.70
N THR A 258 -9.09 -24.59 -21.62
CA THR A 258 -9.05 -25.65 -22.63
C THR A 258 -7.93 -25.40 -23.65
N GLU A 259 -7.46 -26.44 -24.35
CA GLU A 259 -6.43 -26.31 -25.39
C GLU A 259 -6.79 -25.28 -26.48
N ALA A 260 -8.06 -25.20 -26.86
CA ALA A 260 -8.56 -24.21 -27.80
C ALA A 260 -8.41 -22.77 -27.26
N GLN A 261 -8.74 -22.56 -25.98
CA GLN A 261 -8.57 -21.26 -25.32
C GLN A 261 -7.09 -20.89 -25.13
N ILE A 262 -6.23 -21.86 -24.79
CA ILE A 262 -4.78 -21.61 -24.67
C ILE A 262 -4.19 -21.22 -26.02
N ARG A 263 -4.62 -21.87 -27.10
CA ARG A 263 -4.20 -21.50 -28.46
C ARG A 263 -4.64 -20.09 -28.84
N ASP A 264 -5.87 -19.71 -28.48
CA ASP A 264 -6.40 -18.36 -28.69
C ASP A 264 -5.61 -17.31 -27.89
N MET A 265 -5.28 -17.60 -26.62
CA MET A 265 -4.42 -16.75 -25.78
C MET A 265 -3.01 -16.58 -26.38
N ALA A 266 -2.40 -17.66 -26.87
CA ALA A 266 -1.09 -17.60 -27.52
C ALA A 266 -1.12 -16.73 -28.79
N GLY A 267 -2.23 -16.78 -29.54
CA GLY A 267 -2.48 -15.89 -30.67
C GLY A 267 -2.57 -14.43 -30.24
N TRP A 268 -3.40 -14.13 -29.24
CA TRP A 268 -3.55 -12.79 -28.68
C TRP A 268 -2.23 -12.20 -28.16
N LEU A 269 -1.41 -12.98 -27.45
CA LEU A 269 -0.07 -12.55 -27.01
C LEU A 269 0.87 -12.26 -28.20
N THR A 270 0.78 -13.05 -29.27
CA THR A 270 1.59 -12.85 -30.46
C THR A 270 1.18 -11.62 -31.24
N ASP A 271 -0.11 -11.29 -31.27
CA ASP A 271 -0.64 -10.15 -32.03
C ASP A 271 -0.50 -8.83 -31.26
N CYS A 272 -0.84 -8.82 -29.98
CA CYS A 272 -0.89 -7.61 -29.15
C CYS A 272 0.38 -7.34 -28.35
N HIS A 273 1.19 -8.38 -28.05
CA HIS A 273 2.35 -8.29 -27.15
C HIS A 273 3.65 -8.81 -27.80
N ASN A 274 3.82 -8.64 -29.11
CA ASN A 274 4.95 -9.21 -29.85
C ASN A 274 6.35 -8.72 -29.42
N GLY A 275 6.42 -7.53 -28.81
CA GLY A 275 7.66 -6.85 -28.44
C GLY A 275 8.15 -7.18 -27.03
N THR A 276 7.41 -7.97 -26.26
CA THR A 276 7.78 -8.38 -24.90
C THR A 276 8.12 -9.86 -24.84
N THR A 277 8.92 -10.25 -23.84
CA THR A 277 9.26 -11.66 -23.55
C THR A 277 8.12 -12.42 -22.88
N GLY A 278 7.08 -11.71 -22.45
CA GLY A 278 5.94 -12.26 -21.72
C GLY A 278 4.94 -11.19 -21.31
N LEU A 279 3.97 -11.60 -20.49
CA LEU A 279 2.96 -10.74 -19.87
C LEU A 279 2.59 -11.31 -18.50
N SER A 280 2.50 -10.46 -17.48
CA SER A 280 1.84 -10.78 -16.21
C SER A 280 0.64 -9.85 -16.00
N THR A 281 -0.50 -10.42 -15.59
CA THR A 281 -1.70 -9.66 -15.27
C THR A 281 -2.53 -10.41 -14.22
N ASP A 282 -3.13 -9.65 -13.30
CA ASP A 282 -4.06 -10.18 -12.31
C ASP A 282 -5.51 -10.22 -12.84
N SER A 283 -5.79 -9.55 -13.97
CA SER A 283 -7.08 -9.56 -14.68
C SER A 283 -6.89 -9.60 -16.21
N LEU A 284 -7.13 -10.76 -16.80
CA LEU A 284 -7.21 -10.91 -18.26
C LEU A 284 -8.25 -9.99 -18.90
N SER A 285 -9.34 -9.68 -18.19
CA SER A 285 -10.35 -8.75 -18.71
C SER A 285 -9.85 -7.31 -18.79
N GLU A 286 -9.10 -6.83 -17.80
CA GLU A 286 -8.55 -5.47 -17.84
C GLU A 286 -7.29 -5.36 -18.72
N ALA A 287 -6.55 -6.47 -18.88
CA ALA A 287 -5.47 -6.57 -19.86
C ALA A 287 -5.97 -6.51 -21.31
N GLY A 288 -7.28 -6.63 -21.54
CA GLY A 288 -7.89 -6.51 -22.87
C GLY A 288 -7.98 -7.83 -23.65
N TYR A 289 -7.84 -8.98 -23.00
CA TYR A 289 -8.05 -10.27 -23.65
C TYR A 289 -9.55 -10.49 -23.97
N PRO A 290 -9.96 -10.61 -25.25
CA PRO A 290 -11.38 -10.68 -25.62
C PRO A 290 -12.11 -11.92 -25.06
N GLY A 291 -11.40 -13.05 -24.93
CA GLY A 291 -11.95 -14.32 -24.43
C GLY A 291 -12.11 -14.39 -22.91
N ALA A 292 -11.70 -13.36 -22.16
CA ALA A 292 -11.65 -13.40 -20.69
C ALA A 292 -12.99 -13.74 -20.03
N LEU A 293 -14.11 -13.28 -20.62
CA LEU A 293 -15.45 -13.55 -20.10
C LEU A 293 -15.81 -15.04 -20.10
N ALA A 294 -15.31 -15.81 -21.07
CA ALA A 294 -15.61 -17.23 -21.22
C ALA A 294 -14.83 -18.12 -20.24
N LEU A 295 -13.73 -17.61 -19.67
CA LEU A 295 -12.92 -18.33 -18.68
C LEU A 295 -13.57 -18.35 -17.28
N GLY A 296 -14.43 -17.36 -17.01
CA GLY A 296 -15.11 -17.22 -15.73
C GLY A 296 -14.16 -17.00 -14.55
N ASP A 297 -14.59 -17.43 -13.36
CA ASP A 297 -13.85 -17.23 -12.12
C ASP A 297 -12.68 -18.23 -11.94
N ALA A 298 -12.58 -19.26 -12.79
CA ALA A 298 -11.52 -20.26 -12.71
C ALA A 298 -10.16 -19.73 -13.19
N VAL A 299 -10.15 -18.78 -14.14
CA VAL A 299 -8.90 -18.20 -14.67
C VAL A 299 -9.11 -16.70 -14.89
N CYS A 300 -8.58 -15.90 -13.97
CA CYS A 300 -8.63 -14.44 -14.01
C CYS A 300 -7.24 -13.83 -14.20
N GLY A 301 -6.24 -14.35 -13.47
CA GLY A 301 -4.85 -13.94 -13.60
C GLY A 301 -4.07 -14.87 -14.52
N MET A 302 -3.10 -14.30 -15.23
CA MET A 302 -2.17 -15.03 -16.07
C MET A 302 -0.78 -14.42 -15.99
N ALA A 303 0.23 -15.29 -15.84
CA ALA A 303 1.61 -14.99 -16.21
C ALA A 303 1.97 -15.88 -17.39
N ALA A 304 2.52 -15.29 -18.46
CA ALA A 304 2.87 -16.00 -19.67
C ALA A 304 4.30 -15.64 -20.08
N ILE A 305 5.11 -16.66 -20.37
CA ILE A 305 6.48 -16.52 -20.87
C ILE A 305 6.55 -17.13 -22.27
N LYS A 306 7.11 -16.36 -23.19
CA LYS A 306 7.34 -16.77 -24.57
C LYS A 306 8.70 -17.44 -24.68
N ILE A 307 8.73 -18.74 -25.01
CA ILE A 307 9.98 -19.48 -25.25
C ILE A 307 10.48 -19.20 -26.67
N THR A 308 9.57 -19.32 -27.64
CA THR A 308 9.82 -19.03 -29.06
C THR A 308 8.64 -18.25 -29.64
N SER A 309 8.65 -17.92 -30.93
CA SER A 309 7.48 -17.29 -31.57
C SER A 309 6.20 -18.12 -31.52
N LYS A 310 6.30 -19.43 -31.23
CA LYS A 310 5.18 -20.38 -31.24
C LYS A 310 4.99 -21.12 -29.92
N ASP A 311 5.98 -21.09 -29.02
CA ASP A 311 5.99 -21.88 -27.81
C ASP A 311 5.90 -20.98 -26.56
N PHE A 312 5.05 -21.37 -25.62
CA PHE A 312 4.69 -20.58 -24.44
C PHE A 312 4.58 -21.43 -23.18
N ILE A 313 4.92 -20.83 -22.04
CA ILE A 313 4.60 -21.32 -20.71
C ILE A 313 3.60 -20.37 -20.09
N PHE A 314 2.55 -20.91 -19.48
CA PHE A 314 1.50 -20.16 -18.80
C PHE A 314 1.38 -20.61 -17.36
N TRP A 315 1.11 -19.66 -16.47
CA TRP A 315 0.62 -19.86 -15.11
C TRP A 315 -0.71 -19.12 -14.98
N PHE A 316 -1.65 -19.74 -14.28
CA PHE A 316 -3.00 -19.24 -14.11
C PHE A 316 -3.36 -19.11 -12.63
N ARG A 317 -4.12 -18.06 -12.31
CA ARG A 317 -4.75 -17.88 -11.00
C ARG A 317 -6.24 -17.63 -11.15
N SER A 318 -7.00 -18.25 -10.27
CA SER A 318 -8.44 -18.10 -10.16
C SER A 318 -8.81 -16.74 -9.59
N HIS A 319 -10.08 -16.38 -9.72
CA HIS A 319 -10.62 -15.23 -9.03
C HIS A 319 -10.44 -15.39 -7.51
N THR A 320 -9.86 -14.38 -6.88
CA THR A 320 -9.88 -14.25 -5.42
C THR A 320 -10.77 -13.07 -5.08
N ALA A 321 -11.86 -13.32 -4.36
CA ALA A 321 -12.73 -12.25 -3.88
C ALA A 321 -11.92 -11.33 -2.95
N LYS A 322 -11.62 -10.12 -3.41
CA LYS A 322 -11.01 -9.07 -2.59
C LYS A 322 -12.05 -7.99 -2.34
N GLU A 323 -12.43 -7.86 -1.09
CA GLU A 323 -13.32 -6.81 -0.61
C GLU A 323 -12.48 -5.65 -0.09
N ILE A 324 -12.54 -4.50 -0.76
CA ILE A 324 -11.90 -3.28 -0.27
C ILE A 324 -13.00 -2.41 0.35
N LYS A 325 -12.85 -2.11 1.64
CA LYS A 325 -13.75 -1.21 2.35
C LYS A 325 -13.22 0.20 2.23
N TRP A 326 -13.89 1.05 1.48
CA TRP A 326 -13.49 2.46 1.32
C TRP A 326 -14.23 3.35 2.31
N GLY A 327 -13.51 4.27 2.95
CA GLY A 327 -14.05 5.26 3.88
C GLY A 327 -14.64 6.48 3.16
N GLY A 328 -15.91 6.40 2.77
CA GLY A 328 -16.64 7.44 2.02
C GLY A 328 -16.74 7.16 0.53
N ALA A 329 -17.71 7.74 -0.19
CA ALA A 329 -18.08 7.36 -1.57
C ALA A 329 -16.97 7.52 -2.64
N LYS A 330 -17.08 6.79 -3.76
CA LYS A 330 -16.33 7.09 -5.00
C LYS A 330 -16.63 8.54 -5.39
N HIS A 331 -15.61 9.27 -5.81
CA HIS A 331 -15.70 10.70 -6.10
C HIS A 331 -16.89 10.98 -7.02
N ASP A 332 -17.90 11.69 -6.50
CA ASP A 332 -19.10 12.01 -7.26
C ASP A 332 -18.73 13.17 -8.21
N PRO A 333 -18.91 13.04 -9.55
CA PRO A 333 -18.55 14.09 -10.50
C PRO A 333 -19.25 15.44 -10.25
N VAL A 334 -20.31 15.43 -9.44
CA VAL A 334 -21.15 16.57 -9.07
C VAL A 334 -20.47 17.51 -8.06
N ASP A 335 -19.40 17.09 -7.37
CA ASP A 335 -18.65 17.95 -6.43
C ASP A 335 -17.70 18.96 -7.13
N LYS A 336 -17.81 19.11 -8.45
CA LYS A 336 -17.07 20.12 -9.23
C LYS A 336 -17.89 21.40 -9.34
N ASP A 337 -17.46 22.46 -8.65
CA ASP A 337 -17.93 23.83 -8.91
C ASP A 337 -17.55 24.28 -10.32
N ASP A 338 -18.36 25.18 -10.90
CA ASP A 338 -18.15 25.85 -12.20
C ASP A 338 -16.82 26.63 -12.30
N ASP A 339 -16.18 26.97 -11.16
CA ASP A 339 -14.98 27.83 -11.10
C ASP A 339 -13.64 27.05 -10.98
N GLY A 340 -13.66 25.72 -10.81
CA GLY A 340 -12.48 24.83 -10.89
C GLY A 340 -11.28 25.12 -9.94
N ARG A 341 -11.29 26.21 -9.17
CA ARG A 341 -10.16 26.73 -8.37
C ARG A 341 -10.24 26.37 -6.90
N LYS A 342 -11.42 25.97 -6.40
CA LYS A 342 -11.66 25.70 -4.98
C LYS A 342 -11.60 24.20 -4.72
N MET A 343 -10.68 23.78 -3.85
CA MET A 343 -10.61 22.39 -3.39
C MET A 343 -11.69 22.13 -2.35
N HIS A 344 -12.53 21.11 -2.58
CA HIS A 344 -13.56 20.65 -1.65
C HIS A 344 -13.24 19.25 -1.13
N PRO A 345 -13.40 18.99 0.18
CA PRO A 345 -13.25 17.64 0.72
C PRO A 345 -14.52 16.82 0.47
N ARG A 346 -14.41 15.50 0.58
CA ARG A 346 -15.58 14.61 0.58
C ARG A 346 -16.56 14.96 1.72
N SER A 347 -17.84 14.82 1.42
CA SER A 347 -18.96 15.10 2.33
C SER A 347 -19.33 13.89 3.21
N SER A 348 -19.04 12.67 2.76
CA SER A 348 -19.38 11.43 3.45
C SER A 348 -18.15 10.55 3.66
N PHE A 349 -18.10 9.91 4.84
CA PHE A 349 -17.11 8.92 5.24
C PHE A 349 -17.73 7.54 5.52
N LYS A 350 -19.00 7.34 5.15
CA LYS A 350 -19.66 6.04 5.32
C LYS A 350 -18.91 4.98 4.53
N ALA A 351 -18.61 3.87 5.21
CA ALA A 351 -17.94 2.74 4.59
C ALA A 351 -18.78 2.22 3.42
N PHE A 352 -18.16 2.02 2.26
CA PHE A 352 -18.76 1.29 1.16
C PHE A 352 -17.81 0.17 0.72
N LEU A 353 -18.40 -0.95 0.32
CA LEU A 353 -17.67 -2.12 -0.13
C LEU A 353 -17.45 -2.04 -1.64
N GLU A 354 -16.20 -2.02 -2.07
CA GLU A 354 -15.85 -2.31 -3.44
C GLU A 354 -15.49 -3.79 -3.56
N VAL A 355 -16.37 -4.55 -4.19
CA VAL A 355 -16.11 -5.94 -4.55
C VAL A 355 -15.36 -5.93 -5.86
N VAL A 356 -14.05 -6.16 -5.78
CA VAL A 356 -13.20 -6.30 -6.96
C VAL A 356 -13.53 -7.64 -7.59
N LYS A 357 -14.21 -7.63 -8.75
CA LYS A 357 -14.58 -8.85 -9.48
C LYS A 357 -13.52 -9.17 -10.53
N ARG A 358 -13.34 -10.47 -10.83
CA ARG A 358 -12.49 -10.95 -11.93
C ARG A 358 -11.03 -10.50 -11.85
N ARG A 359 -10.51 -10.45 -10.63
CA ARG A 359 -9.10 -10.31 -10.33
C ARG A 359 -8.62 -11.50 -9.51
N SER A 360 -7.42 -11.95 -9.80
CA SER A 360 -6.68 -12.90 -8.98
C SER A 360 -5.82 -12.17 -7.95
N LEU A 361 -5.06 -12.93 -7.15
CA LEU A 361 -3.95 -12.35 -6.39
C LEU A 361 -2.89 -11.80 -7.35
N PRO A 362 -2.32 -10.61 -7.10
CA PRO A 362 -1.28 -10.02 -7.94
C PRO A 362 -0.03 -10.90 -7.92
N TRP A 363 0.65 -11.00 -9.05
CA TRP A 363 1.96 -11.64 -9.17
C TRP A 363 3.00 -10.77 -8.46
N GLU A 364 3.74 -11.35 -7.52
CA GLU A 364 4.82 -10.63 -6.82
C GLU A 364 6.08 -10.58 -7.70
N ASP A 365 6.94 -9.56 -7.63
CA ASP A 365 8.12 -9.53 -8.54
C ASP A 365 9.16 -10.65 -8.29
N VAL A 366 9.02 -11.41 -7.19
CA VAL A 366 9.81 -12.63 -6.95
C VAL A 366 9.32 -13.81 -7.81
N GLU A 367 8.07 -13.78 -8.23
CA GLU A 367 7.41 -14.75 -9.10
C GLU A 367 7.58 -14.36 -10.57
#